data_AF-A0A2H0KAE6-F1
#
_entry.id   AF-A0A2H0KAE6-F1
#
_cell.length_a   1.000
_cell.length_b   1.000
_cell.length_c   1.000
_cell.angle_alpha   90.00
_cell.angle_beta   90.00
_cell.angle_gamma   90.00
#
_symmetry.space_group_name_H-M   'P 1'
#
loop_
_entity.id
_entity.type
_entity.pdbx_description
1 polymer ?
#
loop_
_entity_poly.entity_id
_entity_poly.type
_entity_poly.pdbx_seq_one_letter_code
_entity_poly.pdbx_strand_id
1 'polypeptide(L)'
;MNNLTATILIVASVGLFFGYINPTYGRVTGSTTLTDKSIKELQTTKEEYISALAKAKEVEDARQGLLTVYKSIPPEDLDNLLKLLPDHIDSVRLIIDINNIGSQYGLALQNVALAEQTTGSKVKVASSAIGPRTTNYSSVVLRFAVSGSYSNFRAFLLDLERSLRLIDIDTLSFTSKGEADSYDFSLTVSTYRLE
;
A
#
# COMPACT_ATOMS: atom_id res chain seq x y z
N MET A 1 -68.35 49.77 16.36
CA MET A 1 -67.95 49.13 15.09
C MET A 1 -66.55 49.63 14.72
N ASN A 2 -65.48 49.12 15.33
CA ASN A 2 -64.10 49.65 15.09
C ASN A 2 -63.00 48.57 15.07
N ASN A 3 -63.38 47.30 15.05
CA ASN A 3 -62.49 46.14 15.10
C ASN A 3 -62.43 45.37 13.76
N LEU A 4 -63.31 45.67 12.79
CA LEU A 4 -63.40 44.95 11.52
C LEU A 4 -62.17 45.16 10.62
N THR A 5 -61.66 46.39 10.53
CA THR A 5 -60.48 46.74 9.72
C THR A 5 -59.21 46.09 10.26
N ALA A 6 -59.03 46.06 11.58
CA ALA A 6 -57.91 45.40 12.24
C ALA A 6 -57.94 43.87 12.03
N THR A 7 -59.13 43.25 12.04
CA THR A 7 -59.26 41.80 11.83
C THR A 7 -58.95 41.41 10.38
N ILE A 8 -59.36 42.21 9.40
CA ILE A 8 -59.03 42.00 7.97
C ILE A 8 -57.53 42.12 7.71
N LEU A 9 -56.83 43.08 8.33
CA LEU A 9 -55.38 43.23 8.20
C LEU A 9 -54.62 42.04 8.78
N ILE A 10 -55.07 41.47 9.91
CA ILE A 10 -54.46 40.27 10.49
C ILE A 10 -54.70 39.06 9.58
N VAL A 11 -55.91 38.88 9.06
CA VAL A 11 -56.22 37.77 8.14
C VAL A 11 -55.45 37.90 6.82
N ALA A 12 -55.29 39.12 6.28
CA ALA A 12 -54.48 39.37 5.09
C ALA A 12 -52.99 39.09 5.34
N SER A 13 -52.46 39.44 6.51
CA SER A 13 -51.07 39.17 6.90
C SER A 13 -50.81 37.67 7.06
N VAL A 14 -51.74 36.95 7.70
CA VAL A 14 -51.69 35.49 7.81
C VAL A 14 -51.84 34.82 6.43
N GLY A 15 -52.73 35.34 5.57
CA GLY A 15 -52.92 34.86 4.21
C GLY A 15 -51.68 35.02 3.33
N LEU A 16 -51.00 36.18 3.40
CA LEU A 16 -49.73 36.42 2.72
C LEU A 16 -48.59 35.57 3.31
N PHE A 17 -48.59 35.37 4.64
CA PHE A 17 -47.60 34.55 5.31
C PHE A 17 -47.69 33.08 4.91
N PHE A 18 -48.88 32.49 4.92
CA PHE A 18 -49.07 31.09 4.53
C PHE A 18 -49.12 30.88 3.01
N GLY A 19 -49.61 31.86 2.24
CA GLY A 19 -49.77 31.76 0.79
C GLY A 19 -48.54 32.12 -0.02
N TYR A 20 -47.67 33.01 0.47
CA TYR A 20 -46.51 33.50 -0.27
C TYR A 20 -45.19 33.29 0.48
N ILE A 21 -45.12 33.64 1.77
CA ILE A 21 -43.85 33.56 2.53
C ILE A 21 -43.48 32.11 2.87
N ASN A 22 -44.39 31.31 3.40
CA ASN A 22 -44.13 29.92 3.74
C ASN A 22 -43.72 29.03 2.53
N PRO A 23 -44.39 29.09 1.36
CA PRO A 23 -43.97 28.29 0.21
C PRO A 23 -42.61 28.72 -0.36
N THR A 24 -42.28 30.00 -0.37
CA THR A 24 -41.01 30.49 -0.93
C THR A 24 -39.81 30.29 0.02
N TYR A 25 -40.03 30.29 1.34
CA TYR A 25 -38.95 30.15 2.34
C TYR A 25 -38.77 28.72 2.88
N GLY A 26 -39.84 27.94 3.01
CA GLY A 26 -39.83 26.69 3.80
C GLY A 26 -40.16 25.40 3.06
N ARG A 27 -40.80 25.46 1.88
CA ARG A 27 -41.14 24.24 1.13
C ARG A 27 -39.98 23.85 0.20
N VAL A 28 -39.57 22.60 0.33
CA VAL A 28 -38.66 21.92 -0.61
C VAL A 28 -39.45 21.73 -1.89
N THR A 29 -39.19 22.57 -2.90
CA THR A 29 -39.97 22.65 -4.14
C THR A 29 -39.65 21.49 -5.08
N GLY A 30 -38.51 20.81 -4.91
CA GLY A 30 -38.10 19.69 -5.78
C GLY A 30 -37.96 20.05 -7.26
N SER A 31 -37.98 21.34 -7.60
CA SER A 31 -37.95 21.85 -8.96
C SER A 31 -36.51 22.00 -9.48
N THR A 32 -36.30 21.66 -10.75
CA THR A 32 -34.99 21.59 -11.42
C THR A 32 -34.45 22.97 -11.84
N THR A 33 -35.18 24.04 -11.58
CA THR A 33 -34.88 25.41 -12.03
C THR A 33 -34.49 26.32 -10.87
N LEU A 34 -33.38 27.05 -11.00
CA LEU A 34 -32.74 27.87 -9.97
C LEU A 34 -33.62 28.98 -9.37
N THR A 35 -34.66 29.41 -10.10
CA THR A 35 -35.59 30.48 -9.70
C THR A 35 -36.69 30.02 -8.73
N ASP A 36 -36.95 28.71 -8.62
CA ASP A 36 -38.04 28.15 -7.80
C ASP A 36 -37.54 27.33 -6.59
N LYS A 37 -36.22 27.27 -6.38
CA LYS A 37 -35.62 26.60 -5.23
C LYS A 37 -35.76 27.48 -3.98
N SER A 38 -36.26 26.89 -2.90
CA SER A 38 -36.27 27.58 -1.61
C SER A 38 -34.84 27.91 -1.17
N ILE A 39 -34.69 29.01 -0.43
CA ILE A 39 -33.40 29.48 0.10
C ILE A 39 -32.71 28.37 0.93
N LYS A 40 -33.51 27.48 1.55
CA LYS A 40 -33.02 26.32 2.30
C LYS A 40 -32.31 25.29 1.43
N GLU A 41 -32.84 24.96 0.24
CA GLU A 41 -32.16 24.05 -0.70
C GLU A 41 -30.86 24.64 -1.23
N LEU A 42 -30.85 25.95 -1.54
CA LEU A 42 -29.64 26.64 -1.99
C LEU A 42 -28.56 26.70 -0.89
N GLN A 43 -28.96 26.82 0.38
CA GLN A 43 -28.04 26.73 1.51
C GLN A 43 -27.47 25.32 1.67
N THR A 44 -28.30 24.27 1.56
CA THR A 44 -27.82 22.88 1.62
C THR A 44 -26.88 22.55 0.46
N THR A 45 -27.21 22.95 -0.77
CA THR A 45 -26.32 22.77 -1.92
C THR A 45 -25.00 23.54 -1.76
N LYS A 46 -25.04 24.75 -1.19
CA LYS A 46 -23.81 25.50 -0.86
C LYS A 46 -22.96 24.78 0.18
N GLU A 47 -23.57 24.22 1.23
CA GLU A 47 -22.85 23.43 2.23
C GLU A 47 -22.24 22.15 1.63
N GLU A 48 -22.95 21.47 0.73
CA GLU A 48 -22.42 20.32 -0.01
C GLU A 48 -21.21 20.71 -0.87
N TYR A 49 -21.27 21.82 -1.62
CA TYR A 49 -20.13 22.31 -2.41
C TYR A 49 -18.94 22.72 -1.52
N ILE A 50 -19.19 23.37 -0.38
CA ILE A 50 -18.12 23.70 0.59
C ILE A 50 -17.50 22.43 1.16
N SER A 51 -18.29 21.41 1.46
CA SER A 51 -17.79 20.12 1.96
C SER A 51 -16.97 19.37 0.91
N ALA A 52 -17.38 19.42 -0.36
CA ALA A 52 -16.65 18.82 -1.48
C ALA A 52 -15.33 19.56 -1.72
N LEU A 53 -15.34 20.90 -1.65
CA LEU A 53 -14.13 21.72 -1.75
C LEU A 53 -13.17 21.45 -0.59
N ALA A 54 -13.68 21.31 0.63
CA ALA A 54 -12.87 20.95 1.81
C ALA A 54 -12.22 19.59 1.65
N LYS A 55 -12.97 18.58 1.17
CA LYS A 55 -12.43 17.24 0.85
C LYS A 55 -11.38 17.28 -0.26
N ALA A 56 -11.61 18.05 -1.32
CA ALA A 56 -10.62 18.22 -2.38
C ALA A 56 -9.32 18.86 -1.87
N LYS A 57 -9.43 19.82 -0.95
CA LYS A 57 -8.28 20.45 -0.30
C LYS A 57 -7.53 19.48 0.61
N GLU A 58 -8.23 18.65 1.37
CA GLU A 58 -7.64 17.59 2.20
C GLU A 58 -6.84 16.58 1.35
N VAL A 59 -7.38 16.18 0.20
CA VAL A 59 -6.68 15.31 -0.75
C VAL A 59 -5.44 15.99 -1.34
N GLU A 60 -5.53 17.28 -1.68
CA GLU A 60 -4.39 18.03 -2.20
C GLU A 60 -3.30 18.22 -1.12
N ASP A 61 -3.67 18.50 0.13
CA ASP A 61 -2.74 18.62 1.25
C ASP A 61 -2.05 17.28 1.54
N ALA A 62 -2.80 16.18 1.52
CA ALA A 62 -2.24 14.82 1.63
C ALA A 62 -1.27 14.53 0.48
N ARG A 63 -1.67 14.84 -0.77
CA ARG A 63 -0.82 14.69 -1.95
C ARG A 63 0.46 15.51 -1.85
N GLN A 64 0.36 16.76 -1.43
CA GLN A 64 1.49 17.67 -1.25
C GLN A 64 2.44 17.13 -0.16
N GLY A 65 1.88 16.59 0.93
CA GLY A 65 2.63 15.89 1.97
C GLY A 65 3.39 14.68 1.43
N LEU A 66 2.72 13.79 0.71
CA LEU A 66 3.33 12.63 0.08
C LEU A 66 4.40 13.04 -0.95
N LEU A 67 4.16 14.09 -1.73
CA LEU A 67 5.11 14.60 -2.71
C LEU A 67 6.34 15.21 -2.02
N THR A 68 6.17 15.85 -0.87
CA THR A 68 7.26 16.41 -0.07
C THR A 68 8.10 15.28 0.52
N VAL A 69 7.47 14.23 1.06
CA VAL A 69 8.17 13.02 1.52
C VAL A 69 8.92 12.36 0.35
N TYR A 70 8.27 12.18 -0.80
CA TYR A 70 8.89 11.60 -1.99
C TYR A 70 10.10 12.42 -2.48
N LYS A 71 9.99 13.75 -2.53
CA LYS A 71 11.09 14.65 -2.92
C LYS A 71 12.18 14.78 -1.86
N SER A 72 11.88 14.42 -0.60
CA SER A 72 12.89 14.39 0.47
C SER A 72 13.77 13.15 0.42
N ILE A 73 13.44 12.16 -0.42
CA ILE A 73 14.28 11.00 -0.68
C ILE A 73 15.40 11.43 -1.65
N PRO A 74 16.68 11.35 -1.26
CA PRO A 74 17.81 11.63 -2.15
C PRO A 74 17.77 10.75 -3.41
N PRO A 75 18.22 11.25 -4.57
CA PRO A 75 18.20 10.48 -5.81
C PRO A 75 19.09 9.23 -5.76
N GLU A 76 20.14 9.24 -4.93
CA GLU A 76 20.99 8.08 -4.63
C GLU A 76 20.26 6.99 -3.85
N ASP A 77 19.44 7.38 -2.87
CA ASP A 77 18.61 6.47 -2.09
C ASP A 77 17.45 5.92 -2.91
N LEU A 78 16.96 6.67 -3.90
CA LEU A 78 15.96 6.19 -4.85
C LEU A 78 16.52 5.07 -5.74
N ASP A 79 17.75 5.21 -6.23
CA ASP A 79 18.42 4.16 -7.03
C ASP A 79 18.72 2.92 -6.18
N ASN A 80 19.13 3.11 -4.92
CA ASN A 80 19.29 2.01 -3.97
C ASN A 80 17.95 1.32 -3.63
N LEU A 81 16.87 2.09 -3.49
CA LEU A 81 15.52 1.56 -3.23
C LEU A 81 15.00 0.74 -4.41
N LEU A 82 15.23 1.19 -5.65
CA LEU A 82 14.89 0.45 -6.86
C LEU A 82 15.70 -0.85 -7.01
N LYS A 83 16.93 -0.89 -6.48
CA LYS A 83 17.74 -2.13 -6.40
C LYS A 83 17.25 -3.06 -5.28
N LEU A 84 16.81 -2.50 -4.15
CA LEU A 84 16.26 -3.24 -3.01
C LEU A 84 14.91 -3.88 -3.34
N LEU A 85 14.04 -3.14 -4.03
CA LEU A 85 12.68 -3.55 -4.42
C LEU A 85 12.51 -3.41 -5.94
N PRO A 86 13.06 -4.34 -6.73
CA PRO A 86 12.90 -4.32 -8.17
C PRO A 86 11.42 -4.50 -8.57
N ASP A 87 10.99 -3.76 -9.58
CA ASP A 87 9.62 -3.75 -10.13
C ASP A 87 9.22 -5.12 -10.77
N HIS A 88 10.20 -5.98 -11.00
CA HIS A 88 10.00 -7.34 -11.50
C HIS A 88 10.87 -8.33 -10.70
N ILE A 89 10.26 -9.46 -10.33
CA ILE A 89 11.01 -10.61 -9.82
C ILE A 89 11.77 -11.20 -11.01
N ASP A 90 13.02 -10.80 -11.16
CA ASP A 90 13.96 -11.53 -12.00
C ASP A 90 14.68 -12.57 -11.14
N SER A 91 14.01 -13.70 -10.92
CA SER A 91 14.53 -14.85 -10.16
C SER A 91 15.84 -15.37 -10.77
N VAL A 92 15.98 -15.24 -12.10
CA VAL A 92 17.21 -15.60 -12.83
C VAL A 92 18.34 -14.67 -12.44
N ARG A 93 18.08 -13.36 -12.39
CA ARG A 93 19.08 -12.38 -11.95
C ARG A 93 19.52 -12.61 -10.51
N LEU A 94 18.59 -12.96 -9.61
CA LEU A 94 18.94 -13.35 -8.23
C LEU A 94 19.93 -14.52 -8.19
N ILE A 95 19.67 -15.57 -8.98
CA ILE A 95 20.56 -16.74 -9.06
C ILE A 95 21.94 -16.33 -9.59
N ILE A 96 21.99 -15.49 -10.62
CA ILE A 96 23.24 -14.99 -11.21
C ILE A 96 24.02 -14.18 -10.17
N ASP A 97 23.36 -13.27 -9.45
CA ASP A 97 24.01 -12.43 -8.43
C ASP A 97 24.60 -13.29 -7.31
N ILE A 98 23.83 -14.25 -6.78
CA ILE A 98 24.31 -15.16 -5.73
C ILE A 98 25.45 -16.04 -6.26
N ASN A 99 25.36 -16.50 -7.51
CA ASN A 99 26.43 -17.28 -8.12
C ASN A 99 27.71 -16.46 -8.32
N ASN A 100 27.60 -15.17 -8.67
CA ASN A 100 28.74 -14.27 -8.80
C ASN A 100 29.41 -14.01 -7.44
N ILE A 101 28.63 -13.90 -6.36
CA ILE A 101 29.16 -13.78 -4.99
C ILE A 101 29.86 -15.11 -4.59
N GLY A 102 29.22 -16.25 -4.82
CA GLY A 102 29.79 -17.58 -4.53
C GLY A 102 31.09 -17.84 -5.30
N SER A 103 31.13 -17.48 -6.58
CA SER A 103 32.29 -17.69 -7.46
C SER A 103 33.55 -16.96 -6.98
N GLN A 104 33.41 -15.80 -6.31
CA GLN A 104 34.55 -15.08 -5.72
C GLN A 104 35.25 -15.88 -4.62
N TYR A 105 34.54 -16.80 -3.97
CA TYR A 105 35.04 -17.67 -2.90
C TYR A 105 35.25 -19.12 -3.36
N GLY A 106 35.17 -19.38 -4.67
CA GLY A 106 35.28 -20.74 -5.23
C GLY A 106 34.09 -21.64 -4.89
N LEU A 107 32.95 -21.07 -4.48
CA LEU A 107 31.72 -21.80 -4.18
C LEU A 107 30.80 -21.78 -5.40
N ALA A 108 30.55 -22.94 -5.99
CA ALA A 108 29.59 -23.08 -7.08
C ALA A 108 28.22 -23.48 -6.54
N LEU A 109 27.16 -22.81 -6.99
CA LEU A 109 25.79 -23.18 -6.67
C LEU A 109 25.41 -24.48 -7.38
N GLN A 110 24.84 -25.40 -6.61
CA GLN A 110 24.35 -26.70 -7.03
C GLN A 110 22.89 -26.83 -6.60
N ASN A 111 22.12 -27.70 -7.26
CA ASN A 111 20.74 -28.04 -6.89
C ASN A 111 19.83 -26.81 -6.69
N VAL A 112 19.96 -25.83 -7.60
CA VAL A 112 19.18 -24.58 -7.54
C VAL A 112 17.72 -24.88 -7.88
N ALA A 113 16.82 -24.61 -6.93
CA ALA A 113 15.39 -24.77 -7.06
C ALA A 113 14.66 -23.49 -6.65
N LEU A 114 13.81 -22.98 -7.55
CA LEU A 114 12.96 -21.83 -7.32
C LEU A 114 11.56 -22.28 -6.92
N ALA A 115 11.03 -21.69 -5.85
CA ALA A 115 9.64 -21.83 -5.45
C ALA A 115 9.05 -20.42 -5.31
N GLU A 116 8.18 -20.04 -6.24
CA GLU A 116 7.42 -18.81 -6.12
C GLU A 116 6.28 -19.03 -5.12
N GLN A 117 6.34 -18.33 -3.98
CA GLN A 117 5.22 -18.26 -3.06
C GLN A 117 4.38 -17.06 -3.51
N THR A 118 3.57 -17.27 -4.54
CA THR A 118 2.48 -16.34 -4.82
C THR A 118 1.54 -16.39 -3.62
N THR A 119 1.44 -15.28 -2.89
CA THR A 119 0.45 -15.01 -1.85
C THR A 119 -0.97 -14.85 -2.45
N GLY A 120 -1.34 -15.81 -3.31
CA GLY A 120 -2.70 -16.10 -3.78
C GLY A 120 -3.10 -17.56 -3.55
N SER A 121 -2.15 -18.44 -3.18
CA SER A 121 -2.48 -19.77 -2.69
C SER A 121 -2.81 -19.69 -1.20
N LYS A 122 -4.06 -20.01 -0.86
CA LYS A 122 -4.56 -20.22 0.49
C LYS A 122 -3.77 -21.35 1.16
N VAL A 123 -2.57 -21.09 1.64
CA VAL A 123 -1.87 -22.00 2.54
C VAL A 123 -2.61 -21.91 3.87
N LYS A 124 -3.49 -22.88 4.11
CA LYS A 124 -4.09 -23.17 5.42
C LYS A 124 -2.97 -23.55 6.40
N VAL A 125 -2.22 -22.58 6.88
CA VAL A 125 -1.51 -22.74 8.14
C VAL A 125 -2.56 -22.50 9.22
N ALA A 126 -2.88 -23.55 9.97
CA ALA A 126 -3.75 -23.47 11.14
C ALA A 126 -3.11 -22.51 12.17
N SER A 127 -3.44 -21.24 12.08
CA SER A 127 -3.12 -20.24 13.08
C SER A 127 -4.38 -19.41 13.30
N SER A 128 -4.90 -19.47 14.53
CA SER A 128 -6.07 -18.74 15.02
C SER A 128 -5.83 -17.22 15.07
N ALA A 129 -5.59 -16.61 13.92
CA ALA A 129 -5.58 -15.15 13.77
C ALA A 129 -6.82 -14.74 12.98
N ILE A 130 -7.84 -14.29 13.69
CA ILE A 130 -9.04 -13.67 13.11
C ILE A 130 -8.67 -12.24 12.71
N GLY A 131 -8.27 -12.07 11.45
CA GLY A 131 -8.03 -10.78 10.83
C GLY A 131 -7.71 -10.96 9.34
N PRO A 132 -8.16 -10.05 8.44
CA PRO A 132 -7.77 -10.11 7.03
C PRO A 132 -6.27 -9.80 6.95
N ARG A 133 -5.44 -10.83 6.84
CA ARG A 133 -4.01 -10.69 6.60
C ARG A 133 -3.80 -10.37 5.11
N THR A 134 -4.01 -9.11 4.73
CA THR A 134 -3.66 -8.59 3.41
C THR A 134 -2.15 -8.35 3.39
N THR A 135 -1.35 -9.40 3.15
CA THR A 135 0.07 -9.19 2.87
C THR A 135 0.19 -8.63 1.46
N ASN A 136 0.43 -7.31 1.35
CA ASN A 136 0.70 -6.61 0.08
C ASN A 136 2.14 -6.89 -0.42
N TYR A 137 2.60 -8.13 -0.25
CA TYR A 137 3.93 -8.54 -0.66
C TYR A 137 3.88 -9.98 -1.16
N SER A 138 4.77 -10.29 -2.09
CA SER A 138 5.01 -11.63 -2.62
C SER A 138 6.46 -12.01 -2.34
N SER A 139 6.69 -13.27 -1.99
CA SER A 139 8.02 -13.78 -1.72
C SER A 139 8.43 -14.86 -2.72
N VAL A 140 9.72 -14.90 -3.01
CA VAL A 140 10.34 -15.96 -3.81
C VAL A 140 11.35 -16.68 -2.94
N VAL A 141 11.14 -17.99 -2.85
CA VAL A 141 11.99 -18.89 -2.08
C VAL A 141 12.96 -19.56 -3.04
N LEU A 142 14.25 -19.38 -2.82
CA LEU A 142 15.33 -19.98 -3.56
C LEU A 142 16.03 -21.01 -2.68
N ARG A 143 16.13 -22.25 -3.16
CA ARG A 143 16.89 -23.32 -2.51
C ARG A 143 18.11 -23.63 -3.35
N PHE A 144 19.27 -23.77 -2.71
CA PHE A 144 20.50 -24.15 -3.39
C PHE A 144 21.45 -24.82 -2.41
N ALA A 145 22.43 -25.53 -2.96
CA ALA A 145 23.53 -26.12 -2.21
C ALA A 145 24.87 -25.56 -2.68
N VAL A 146 25.84 -25.46 -1.78
CA VAL A 146 27.22 -25.09 -2.08
C VAL A 146 28.16 -26.04 -1.36
N SER A 147 29.27 -26.40 -2.00
CA SER A 147 30.31 -27.25 -1.41
C SER A 147 31.60 -26.46 -1.24
N GLY A 148 32.24 -26.57 -0.08
CA GLY A 148 33.53 -25.91 0.17
C GLY A 148 33.96 -25.94 1.63
N SER A 149 35.00 -25.18 1.95
CA SER A 149 35.47 -25.00 3.33
C SER A 149 34.54 -24.10 4.13
N TYR A 150 34.56 -24.26 5.45
CA TYR A 150 33.76 -23.42 6.34
C TYR A 150 34.18 -21.94 6.27
N SER A 151 35.48 -21.66 6.10
CA SER A 151 36.01 -20.30 6.00
C SER A 151 35.48 -19.55 4.78
N ASN A 152 35.46 -20.20 3.61
CA ASN A 152 34.95 -19.63 2.37
C ASN A 152 33.42 -19.46 2.44
N PHE A 153 32.71 -20.43 3.01
CA PHE A 153 31.27 -20.33 3.21
C PHE A 153 30.88 -19.16 4.10
N ARG A 154 31.61 -18.94 5.20
CA ARG A 154 31.39 -17.81 6.10
C ARG A 154 31.62 -16.46 5.39
N ALA A 155 32.64 -16.36 4.55
CA ALA A 155 32.91 -15.15 3.80
C ALA A 155 31.81 -14.87 2.76
N PHE A 156 31.37 -15.92 2.04
CA PHE A 156 30.23 -15.85 1.15
C PHE A 156 28.94 -15.36 1.83
N LEU A 157 28.62 -15.87 3.02
CA LEU A 157 27.42 -15.47 3.76
C LEU A 157 27.50 -13.98 4.19
N LEU A 158 28.68 -13.52 4.60
CA LEU A 158 28.89 -12.13 4.98
C LEU A 158 28.70 -11.15 3.80
N ASP A 159 29.14 -11.53 2.61
CA ASP A 159 28.91 -10.74 1.40
C ASP A 159 27.46 -10.84 0.90
N LEU A 160 26.82 -11.99 1.08
CA LEU A 160 25.38 -12.17 0.81
C LEU A 160 24.53 -11.25 1.69
N GLU A 161 24.86 -11.13 2.98
CA GLU A 161 24.18 -10.25 3.95
C GLU A 161 24.37 -8.76 3.62
N ARG A 162 25.53 -8.39 3.05
CA ARG A 162 25.84 -7.01 2.64
C ARG A 162 25.24 -6.63 1.27
N SER A 163 24.60 -7.57 0.59
CA SER A 163 23.99 -7.32 -0.71
C SER A 163 22.85 -6.30 -0.60
N LEU A 164 22.70 -5.47 -1.63
CA LEU A 164 21.66 -4.44 -1.74
C LEU A 164 20.24 -5.00 -1.93
N ARG A 165 20.03 -6.32 -1.81
CA ARG A 165 18.73 -6.96 -2.03
C ARG A 165 18.26 -7.58 -0.72
N LEU A 166 16.99 -7.40 -0.38
CA LEU A 166 16.43 -7.99 0.82
C LEU A 166 16.37 -9.51 0.66
N ILE A 167 17.32 -10.19 1.31
CA ILE A 167 17.48 -11.65 1.33
C ILE A 167 17.41 -12.09 2.78
N ASP A 168 16.54 -13.05 3.06
CA ASP A 168 16.41 -13.70 4.36
C ASP A 168 16.86 -15.16 4.24
N ILE A 169 17.55 -15.69 5.24
CA ILE A 169 18.00 -17.08 5.25
C ILE A 169 17.03 -17.88 6.12
N ASP A 170 16.11 -18.59 5.48
CA ASP A 170 15.06 -19.35 6.18
C ASP A 170 15.63 -20.59 6.87
N THR A 171 16.47 -21.34 6.16
CA THR A 171 17.05 -22.58 6.66
C THR A 171 18.46 -22.78 6.12
N LEU A 172 19.33 -23.27 7.00
CA LEU A 172 20.69 -23.67 6.69
C LEU A 172 20.93 -25.07 7.26
N SER A 173 21.32 -26.01 6.39
CA SER A 173 21.82 -27.31 6.81
C SER A 173 23.23 -27.51 6.29
N PHE A 174 24.05 -28.24 7.05
CA PHE A 174 25.41 -28.58 6.64
C PHE A 174 25.68 -30.07 6.89
N THR A 175 26.48 -30.67 6.02
CA THR A 175 26.92 -32.07 6.13
C THR A 175 28.43 -32.12 5.87
N SER A 176 29.17 -32.85 6.71
CA SER A 176 30.60 -33.08 6.48
C SER A 176 30.81 -34.19 5.46
N LYS A 177 31.69 -33.97 4.48
CA LYS A 177 32.04 -34.97 3.46
C LYS A 177 33.08 -36.00 3.92
N GLY A 178 33.51 -35.95 5.18
CA GLY A 178 34.47 -36.89 5.75
C GLY A 178 35.94 -36.63 5.36
N GLU A 179 36.20 -35.74 4.40
CA GLU A 179 37.52 -35.16 4.14
C GLU A 179 37.76 -33.92 5.01
N ALA A 180 39.03 -33.65 5.33
CA ALA A 180 39.40 -32.49 6.14
C ALA A 180 38.97 -31.18 5.44
N ASP A 181 38.11 -30.43 6.12
CA ASP A 181 37.62 -29.09 5.73
C ASP A 181 36.76 -29.02 4.44
N SER A 182 35.99 -30.10 4.15
CA SER A 182 35.02 -30.13 3.06
C SER A 182 33.59 -30.36 3.57
N TYR A 183 32.70 -29.41 3.30
CA TYR A 183 31.31 -29.42 3.75
C TYR A 183 30.37 -29.15 2.59
N ASP A 184 29.19 -29.78 2.65
CA ASP A 184 28.04 -29.45 1.83
C ASP A 184 27.06 -28.62 2.65
N PHE A 185 26.79 -27.40 2.20
CA PHE A 185 25.83 -26.49 2.78
C PHE A 185 24.59 -26.43 1.89
N SER A 186 23.40 -26.63 2.45
CA SER A 186 22.14 -26.39 1.75
C SER A 186 21.42 -25.22 2.40
N LEU A 187 21.08 -24.22 1.58
CA LEU A 187 20.38 -23.02 2.01
C LEU A 187 19.01 -22.93 1.35
N THR A 188 18.06 -22.43 2.14
CA THR A 188 16.83 -21.84 1.62
C THR A 188 16.86 -20.36 1.96
N VAL A 189 16.75 -19.52 0.94
CA VAL A 189 16.70 -18.07 1.09
C VAL A 189 15.41 -17.51 0.50
N SER A 190 14.86 -16.49 1.13
CA SER A 190 13.65 -15.79 0.69
C SER A 190 13.96 -14.36 0.30
N THR A 191 13.40 -13.90 -0.82
CA THR A 191 13.40 -12.48 -1.20
C THR A 191 11.97 -11.98 -1.34
N TYR A 192 11.78 -10.67 -1.19
CA TYR A 192 10.45 -10.05 -1.05
C TYR A 192 10.26 -8.95 -2.10
N ARG A 193 9.02 -8.82 -2.58
CA ARG A 193 8.55 -7.67 -3.36
C ARG A 193 7.24 -7.13 -2.82
N LEU A 194 6.92 -5.90 -3.14
CA LEU A 194 5.59 -5.32 -2.90
C LEU A 194 4.62 -5.75 -4.00
N GLU A 195 3.34 -5.96 -3.64
CA GLU A 195 2.19 -6.11 -4.56
C GLU A 195 1.38 -4.82 -4.62
#